data_AF-A0A7S1Y3G5-F1
#
_entry.id   AF-A0A7S1Y3G5-F1
#
_cell.length_a   1.000
_cell.length_b   1.000
_cell.length_c   1.000
_cell.angle_alpha   90.00
_cell.angle_beta   90.00
_cell.angle_gamma   90.00
#
_symmetry.space_group_name_H-M   'P 1'
#
loop_
_entity.id
_entity.type
_entity.pdbx_description
1 polymer ?
#
loop_
_entity_poly.entity_id
_entity_poly.type
_entity_poly.pdbx_seq_one_letter_code
_entity_poly.pdbx_strand_id
1 'polypeptide(L)'
;STRILSASAFPSTTIAVTEFNVETVARFLVKTLKSDEVDVMPLAKLIHEKTGGNIFDVREYLLFIHRNNLLFYSIQKRNWQWEDLHLIRDSIPNEEPNMEYV
;
A
#
# COMPACT_ATOMS: atom_id res chain seq x y z
N SER A 1 -12.83 36.65 42.23
CA SER A 1 -12.41 36.40 40.83
C SER A 1 -12.08 34.95 40.65
N THR A 2 -12.95 34.17 40.02
CA THR A 2 -12.68 32.75 39.78
C THR A 2 -13.33 32.32 38.47
N ARG A 3 -12.50 31.91 37.50
CA ARG A 3 -12.96 31.11 36.35
C ARG A 3 -11.81 30.21 35.91
N ILE A 4 -11.75 29.02 36.49
CA ILE A 4 -10.93 27.92 35.98
C ILE A 4 -11.67 27.41 34.75
N LEU A 5 -11.06 27.53 33.56
CA LEU A 5 -11.57 26.91 32.34
C LEU A 5 -11.36 25.40 32.47
N SER A 6 -12.46 24.67 32.63
CA SER A 6 -12.46 23.22 32.61
C SER A 6 -12.21 22.76 31.17
N ALA A 7 -11.04 22.16 30.93
CA ALA A 7 -10.75 21.51 29.66
C ALA A 7 -11.70 20.29 29.53
N SER A 8 -12.72 20.44 28.69
CA SER A 8 -13.61 19.34 28.32
C SER A 8 -12.77 18.25 27.65
N ALA A 9 -12.58 17.12 28.36
CA ALA A 9 -11.95 15.93 27.81
C ALA A 9 -12.83 15.41 26.66
N PHE A 10 -12.41 15.65 25.42
CA PHE A 10 -13.02 15.00 24.26
C PHE A 10 -12.65 13.52 24.29
N PRO A 11 -13.59 12.59 24.10
CA PRO A 11 -13.25 11.19 23.91
C PRO A 11 -12.49 11.06 22.59
N SER A 12 -11.17 10.85 22.67
CA SER A 12 -10.35 10.49 21.52
C SER A 12 -10.64 9.03 21.16
N THR A 13 -11.54 8.83 20.19
CA THR A 13 -11.75 7.51 19.59
C THR A 13 -10.51 7.12 18.81
N THR A 14 -9.71 6.21 19.38
CA THR A 14 -8.60 5.59 18.67
C THR A 14 -9.15 4.49 17.78
N ILE A 15 -8.99 4.65 16.46
CA ILE A 15 -9.36 3.63 15.48
C ILE A 15 -8.17 2.70 15.31
N ALA A 16 -8.27 1.46 15.80
CA ALA A 16 -7.25 0.45 15.56
C ALA A 16 -7.35 -0.01 14.10
N VAL A 17 -6.32 0.28 13.30
CA VAL A 17 -6.17 -0.31 11.97
C VAL A 17 -5.62 -1.71 12.18
N THR A 18 -6.47 -2.72 12.10
CA THR A 18 -6.03 -4.12 12.08
C THR A 18 -5.15 -4.35 10.86
N GLU A 19 -4.00 -4.97 11.06
CA GLU A 19 -3.09 -5.41 9.99
C GLU A 19 -3.89 -6.16 8.92
N PHE A 20 -3.77 -5.72 7.66
CA PHE A 20 -4.43 -6.38 6.55
C PHE A 20 -3.74 -7.72 6.35
N ASN A 21 -4.45 -8.82 6.56
CA ASN A 21 -3.99 -10.13 6.13
C ASN A 21 -3.81 -10.15 4.59
N VAL A 22 -3.10 -11.17 4.10
CA VAL A 22 -2.84 -11.38 2.66
C VAL A 22 -4.11 -11.32 1.81
N GLU A 23 -5.21 -11.90 2.29
CA GLU A 23 -6.51 -11.90 1.60
C GLU A 23 -7.07 -10.48 1.41
N THR A 24 -6.91 -9.61 2.41
CA THR A 24 -7.38 -8.23 2.31
C THR A 24 -6.47 -7.41 1.39
N VAL A 25 -5.16 -7.67 1.37
CA VAL A 25 -4.25 -7.11 0.35
C VAL A 25 -4.64 -7.59 -1.05
N ALA A 26 -4.95 -8.89 -1.23
CA ALA A 26 -5.38 -9.43 -2.52
C ALA A 26 -6.69 -8.78 -3.01
N ARG A 27 -7.71 -8.67 -2.15
CA ARG A 27 -8.97 -7.97 -2.49
C ARG A 27 -8.75 -6.50 -2.84
N PHE A 28 -7.82 -5.83 -2.17
CA PHE A 28 -7.42 -4.46 -2.51
C PHE A 28 -6.77 -4.39 -3.91
N LEU A 29 -5.87 -5.32 -4.23
CA LEU A 29 -5.23 -5.43 -5.53
C LEU A 29 -6.23 -5.78 -6.66
N VAL A 30 -7.15 -6.72 -6.45
CA VAL A 30 -8.22 -7.05 -7.41
C VAL A 30 -8.99 -5.80 -7.81
N LYS A 31 -9.38 -4.98 -6.82
CA LYS A 31 -10.13 -3.73 -7.07
C LYS A 31 -9.28 -2.67 -7.77
N THR A 32 -8.00 -2.58 -7.43
CA THR A 32 -7.08 -1.56 -7.94
C THR A 32 -6.62 -1.89 -9.36
N LEU A 33 -6.26 -3.14 -9.60
CA LEU A 33 -5.69 -3.65 -10.86
C LEU A 33 -6.75 -4.26 -11.79
N LYS A 34 -8.01 -4.35 -11.36
CA LYS A 34 -9.13 -4.97 -12.11
C LYS A 34 -8.72 -6.33 -12.71
N SER A 35 -8.02 -7.12 -11.93
CA SER A 35 -7.45 -8.42 -12.30
C SER A 35 -8.03 -9.51 -11.41
N ASP A 36 -7.96 -10.76 -11.84
CA ASP A 36 -8.51 -11.89 -11.08
C ASP A 36 -7.71 -12.15 -9.80
N GLU A 37 -8.41 -12.64 -8.77
CA GLU A 37 -7.83 -12.90 -7.46
C GLU A 37 -6.67 -13.90 -7.52
N VAL A 38 -6.79 -14.92 -8.38
CA VAL A 38 -5.77 -15.95 -8.59
C VAL A 38 -4.48 -15.35 -9.12
N ASP A 39 -4.58 -14.38 -10.03
CA ASP A 39 -3.43 -13.74 -10.66
C ASP A 39 -2.72 -12.77 -9.72
N VAL A 40 -3.48 -12.04 -8.89
CA VAL A 40 -2.89 -11.07 -7.95
C VAL A 40 -2.42 -11.70 -6.64
N MET A 41 -2.83 -12.93 -6.31
CA MET A 41 -2.48 -13.59 -5.05
C MET A 41 -0.96 -13.71 -4.80
N PRO A 42 -0.12 -14.06 -5.80
CA PRO A 42 1.33 -14.08 -5.63
C PRO A 42 1.91 -12.69 -5.31
N LEU A 43 1.41 -11.66 -6.00
CA LEU A 43 1.80 -10.28 -5.76
C LEU A 43 1.32 -9.80 -4.36
N ALA A 44 0.11 -10.18 -3.96
CA ALA A 44 -0.46 -9.85 -2.65
C ALA A 44 0.39 -10.41 -1.51
N LYS A 45 0.85 -11.66 -1.63
CA LYS A 45 1.76 -12.29 -0.66
C LYS A 45 3.08 -11.53 -0.57
N LEU A 46 3.69 -11.22 -1.71
CA LEU A 46 4.95 -10.48 -1.74
C LEU A 46 4.82 -9.10 -1.10
N ILE A 47 3.76 -8.35 -1.44
CA ILE A 47 3.51 -7.03 -0.86
C ILE A 47 3.26 -7.14 0.64
N HIS A 48 2.44 -8.10 1.08
CA HIS A 48 2.20 -8.32 2.51
C HIS A 48 3.48 -8.68 3.26
N GLU A 49 4.33 -9.55 2.72
CA GLU A 49 5.64 -9.89 3.29
C GLU A 49 6.56 -8.67 3.41
N LYS A 50 6.52 -7.76 2.44
CA LYS A 50 7.34 -6.53 2.44
C LYS A 50 6.81 -5.42 3.36
N THR A 51 5.51 -5.39 3.60
CA THR A 51 4.83 -4.25 4.26
C THR A 51 4.21 -4.60 5.61
N GLY A 52 4.24 -5.87 6.01
CA GLY A 52 3.57 -6.35 7.22
C GLY A 52 2.05 -6.21 7.19
N GLY A 53 1.45 -5.97 6.02
CA GLY A 53 0.00 -5.80 5.89
C GLY A 53 -0.52 -4.43 6.35
N ASN A 54 0.33 -3.44 6.60
CA ASN A 54 -0.15 -2.09 6.88
C ASN A 54 -0.65 -1.44 5.57
N ILE A 55 -1.91 -0.98 5.53
CA ILE A 55 -2.51 -0.41 4.30
C ILE A 55 -1.78 0.84 3.78
N PHE A 56 -1.17 1.63 4.65
CA PHE A 56 -0.34 2.76 4.25
C PHE A 56 0.91 2.27 3.50
N ASP A 57 1.61 1.30 4.08
CA ASP A 57 2.84 0.73 3.50
C ASP A 57 2.54 -0.07 2.23
N VAL A 58 1.43 -0.81 2.19
CA VAL A 58 0.91 -1.48 0.98
C VAL A 58 0.73 -0.47 -0.14
N ARG A 59 0.09 0.68 0.14
CA ARG A 59 -0.14 1.72 -0.84
C ARG A 59 1.17 2.36 -1.31
N GLU A 60 2.07 2.71 -0.39
CA GLU A 60 3.36 3.31 -0.74
C GLU A 60 4.22 2.34 -1.54
N TYR A 61 4.23 1.06 -1.18
CA TYR A 61 4.95 0.03 -1.93
C TYR A 61 4.37 -0.17 -3.35
N LEU A 62 3.04 -0.14 -3.50
CA LEU A 62 2.37 -0.16 -4.81
C LEU A 62 2.77 1.04 -5.68
N LEU A 63 2.83 2.23 -5.10
CA LEU A 63 3.28 3.43 -5.80
C LEU A 63 4.75 3.33 -6.17
N PHE A 64 5.59 2.77 -5.30
CA PHE A 64 6.99 2.52 -5.57
C PHE A 64 7.19 1.59 -6.77
N ILE A 65 6.56 0.40 -6.78
CA ILE A 65 6.71 -0.53 -7.92
C ILE A 65 6.14 0.05 -9.21
N HIS A 66 5.08 0.86 -9.13
CA HIS A 66 4.54 1.57 -10.29
C HIS A 66 5.52 2.62 -10.84
N ARG A 67 6.12 3.45 -9.97
CA ARG A 67 7.10 4.48 -10.36
C ARG A 67 8.38 3.88 -10.96
N ASN A 68 8.74 2.67 -10.54
CA ASN A 68 9.90 1.94 -11.08
C ASN A 68 9.58 1.11 -12.32
N ASN A 69 8.40 1.29 -12.94
CA ASN A 69 7.93 0.53 -14.10
C ASN A 69 7.86 -0.99 -13.88
N LEU A 70 7.83 -1.46 -12.62
CA LEU A 70 7.64 -2.87 -12.28
C LEU A 70 6.16 -3.26 -12.27
N LEU A 71 5.27 -2.27 -12.18
CA LEU A 71 3.83 -2.39 -12.34
C LEU A 71 3.36 -1.33 -13.33
N PHE A 72 2.75 -1.74 -14.44
CA PHE A 72 2.36 -0.82 -15.51
C PHE A 72 1.08 -1.28 -16.20
N TYR A 73 0.36 -0.34 -16.80
CA TYR A 73 -0.83 -0.67 -17.58
C TYR A 73 -0.45 -0.98 -19.03
N SER A 74 -0.71 -2.21 -19.48
CA SER A 74 -0.46 -2.61 -20.87
C SER A 74 -1.65 -2.25 -21.76
N ILE A 75 -1.45 -1.32 -22.69
CA ILE A 75 -2.48 -0.94 -23.66
C ILE A 75 -2.84 -2.13 -24.59
N GLN A 76 -1.85 -2.94 -24.95
CA GLN A 76 -2.05 -4.08 -25.86
C GLN A 76 -2.91 -5.17 -25.22
N LYS A 77 -2.66 -5.50 -23.95
CA LYS A 77 -3.42 -6.51 -23.21
C LYS A 77 -4.64 -5.94 -22.48
N ARG A 78 -4.78 -4.61 -22.44
CA ARG A 78 -5.83 -3.84 -21.75
C ARG A 78 -5.98 -4.21 -20.27
N ASN A 79 -4.87 -4.51 -19.61
CA ASN A 79 -4.83 -4.87 -18.21
C ASN A 79 -3.54 -4.36 -17.55
N TRP A 80 -3.53 -4.40 -16.22
CA TRP A 80 -2.32 -4.21 -15.46
C TRP A 80 -1.40 -5.41 -15.63
N GLN A 81 -0.12 -5.13 -15.81
CA GLN A 81 0.94 -6.11 -15.91
C GLN A 81 2.02 -5.73 -14.91
N TRP A 82 2.71 -6.74 -14.41
CA TRP A 82 3.85 -6.54 -13.54
C TRP A 82 5.00 -7.41 -14.02
N GLU A 83 6.21 -6.98 -13.69
CA GLU A 83 7.43 -7.71 -13.95
C GLU A 83 7.55 -8.94 -13.05
N ASP A 84 8.60 -9.74 -13.26
CA ASP A 84 8.87 -10.93 -12.46
C ASP A 84 8.88 -10.61 -10.95
N LEU A 85 8.24 -11.48 -10.16
CA LEU A 85 8.16 -11.32 -8.71
C LEU A 85 9.53 -11.29 -8.03
N HIS A 86 10.55 -11.92 -8.59
CA HIS A 86 11.92 -11.83 -8.09
C HIS A 86 12.48 -10.40 -8.21
N LEU A 87 12.23 -9.72 -9.33
CA LEU A 87 12.66 -8.32 -9.52
C LEU A 87 11.93 -7.39 -8.54
N ILE A 88 10.62 -7.62 -8.35
CA ILE A 88 9.84 -6.86 -7.38
C ILE A 88 10.35 -7.12 -5.95
N ARG A 89 10.70 -8.37 -5.63
CA ARG A 89 11.23 -8.74 -4.31
C ARG A 89 12.57 -8.06 -4.02
N ASP A 90 13.45 -7.99 -5.00
CA ASP A 90 14.78 -7.41 -4.84
C ASP A 90 14.77 -5.87 -4.87
N SER A 91 13.67 -5.27 -5.34
CA SER A 91 13.48 -3.83 -5.30
C SER A 91 13.29 -3.32 -3.86
N ILE A 92 14.06 -2.28 -3.51
CA ILE A 92 14.03 -1.64 -2.19
C ILE A 92 13.26 -0.32 -2.32
N PRO A 93 12.16 -0.12 -1.57
CA PRO A 93 11.49 1.17 -1.54
C PRO A 93 12.48 2.22 -1.05
N ASN A 94 12.83 3.20 -1.91
CA ASN A 94 13.83 4.22 -1.64
C ASN A 94 13.69 4.77 -0.22
N GLU A 95 14.77 4.73 0.57
CA GLU A 95 14.89 5.48 1.82
C GLU A 95 14.69 6.96 1.49
N GLU A 96 13.49 7.46 1.81
CA GLU A 96 12.99 8.82 1.63
C GLU A 96 13.21 9.47 0.24
N PRO A 97 12.14 9.92 -0.46
CA PRO A 97 12.34 10.81 -1.58
C PRO A 97 12.98 12.09 -1.04
N ASN A 98 14.23 12.37 -1.45
CA ASN A 98 14.84 13.68 -1.27
C ASN A 98 13.81 14.74 -1.67
N MET A 99 13.23 15.40 -0.66
CA MET A 99 12.31 16.52 -0.83
C MET A 99 13.11 17.76 -1.24
N GLU A 100 13.81 17.69 -2.37
CA GLU A 100 14.12 18.91 -3.12
C GLU A 100 12.84 19.30 -3.87
N TYR A 101 11.93 19.95 -3.14
CA TYR A 101 10.95 20.83 -3.75
C TYR A 101 11.73 22.03 -4.28
N VAL A 102 12.00 22.04 -5.58
CA VAL A 102 12.46 23.22 -6.33
C VAL A 102 11.30 24.18 -6.54
#